data_AF-A0A836V2M3-F1
#
_entry.id   AF-A0A836V2M3-F1
#
_cell.length_a   1.000
_cell.length_b   1.000
_cell.length_c   1.000
_cell.angle_alpha   90.00
_cell.angle_beta   90.00
_cell.angle_gamma   90.00
#
_symmetry.space_group_name_H-M   'P 1'
#
loop_
_entity.id
_entity.type
_entity.pdbx_description
1 polymer ?
#
loop_
_entity_poly.entity_id
_entity_poly.type
_entity_poly.pdbx_seq_one_letter_code
_entity_poly.pdbx_strand_id
1 'polypeptide(L)'
;MKDCMFQYGTNHTMLADTDLITLPEAMELFNKNREDFINRMEKDENPQMAVWIECATTQSYGKTLHNWYADDFKLIDGQLYQAV
;
A
#
# COMPACT_ATOMS: atom_id res chain seq x y z
N MET A 1 16.72 -11.74 1.54
CA MET A 1 15.87 -12.57 0.67
C MET A 1 14.89 -11.64 -0.04
N LYS A 2 14.54 -11.93 -1.30
CA LYS A 2 13.53 -11.16 -2.04
C LYS A 2 12.27 -12.01 -2.11
N ASP A 3 11.36 -11.75 -1.20
CA ASP A 3 10.13 -12.50 -0.95
C ASP A 3 8.98 -11.55 -0.55
N CYS A 4 9.13 -10.27 -0.86
CA CYS A 4 8.14 -9.24 -0.60
C CYS A 4 7.71 -8.57 -1.90
N MET A 5 6.51 -7.99 -1.93
CA MET A 5 6.04 -7.13 -3.01
C MET A 5 5.38 -5.87 -2.43
N PHE A 6 5.51 -4.75 -3.13
CA PHE A 6 4.80 -3.52 -2.82
C PHE A 6 3.81 -3.22 -3.95
N GLN A 7 2.56 -2.98 -3.57
CA GLN A 7 1.51 -2.57 -4.50
C GLN A 7 0.84 -1.32 -4.00
N TYR A 8 0.61 -0.37 -4.89
CA TYR A 8 -0.10 0.86 -4.61
C TYR A 8 -0.90 1.28 -5.83
N GLY A 9 -2.19 1.52 -5.65
CA GLY A 9 -3.08 1.94 -6.71
C GLY A 9 -4.29 2.67 -6.19
N THR A 10 -5.15 3.03 -7.13
CA THR A 10 -6.49 3.60 -6.93
C THR A 10 -7.50 2.70 -7.65
N ASN A 11 -8.77 3.00 -7.52
CA ASN A 11 -9.82 2.40 -8.36
C ASN A 11 -9.65 2.66 -9.88
N HIS A 12 -8.77 3.60 -10.28
CA HIS A 12 -8.57 3.98 -11.68
C HIS A 12 -7.24 3.52 -12.28
N THR A 13 -6.18 3.44 -11.48
CA THR A 13 -4.83 3.14 -11.98
C THR A 13 -3.97 2.46 -10.94
N MET A 14 -3.07 1.60 -11.41
CA MET A 14 -1.94 1.12 -10.63
C MET A 14 -0.84 2.19 -10.65
N LEU A 15 -0.31 2.54 -9.48
CA LEU A 15 0.73 3.57 -9.32
C LEU A 15 2.10 2.93 -9.06
N ALA A 16 2.12 1.79 -8.37
CA ALA A 16 3.29 0.96 -8.18
C ALA A 16 2.87 -0.52 -8.09
N ASP A 17 3.61 -1.37 -8.79
CA ASP A 17 3.48 -2.82 -8.74
C ASP A 17 4.88 -3.39 -8.97
N THR A 18 5.49 -3.91 -7.91
CA THR A 18 6.89 -4.37 -7.95
C THR A 18 6.97 -5.87 -8.21
N ASP A 19 8.05 -6.30 -8.85
CA ASP A 19 8.52 -7.69 -8.72
C ASP A 19 8.90 -8.01 -7.25
N LEU A 20 9.48 -9.20 -7.02
CA LEU A 20 10.00 -9.56 -5.70
C LEU A 20 11.14 -8.63 -5.28
N ILE A 21 10.95 -7.99 -4.13
CA ILE A 21 11.88 -7.10 -3.46
C ILE A 21 12.14 -7.58 -2.04
N THR A 22 13.12 -6.97 -1.38
CA THR A 22 13.39 -7.21 0.03
C THR A 22 12.41 -6.43 0.90
N LEU A 23 12.19 -6.90 2.14
CA LEU A 23 11.34 -6.19 3.10
C LEU A 23 11.77 -4.72 3.33
N PRO A 24 13.06 -4.37 3.49
CA PRO A 24 13.47 -2.97 3.60
C PRO A 24 13.07 -2.12 2.39
N GLU A 25 13.24 -2.62 1.16
CA GLU A 25 12.82 -1.92 -0.06
C GLU A 25 11.29 -1.72 -0.09
N ALA A 26 10.52 -2.73 0.31
CA ALA A 26 9.05 -2.64 0.36
C ALA A 26 8.58 -1.60 1.39
N MET A 27 9.22 -1.56 2.56
CA MET A 27 8.91 -0.59 3.61
C MET A 27 9.33 0.83 3.25
N GLU A 28 10.44 1.01 2.53
CA GLU A 28 10.84 2.31 2.00
C GLU A 28 9.80 2.85 1.03
N LEU A 29 9.32 2.02 0.10
CA LEU A 29 8.25 2.38 -0.83
C LEU A 29 6.93 2.68 -0.10
N PHE A 30 6.56 1.86 0.88
CA PHE A 30 5.36 2.10 1.68
C PHE A 30 5.41 3.46 2.36
N ASN A 31 6.50 3.75 3.09
CA ASN A 31 6.66 5.03 3.79
C ASN A 31 6.70 6.23 2.84
N LYS A 32 7.37 6.10 1.70
CA LYS A 32 7.45 7.14 0.66
C LYS A 32 6.08 7.54 0.11
N ASN A 33 5.14 6.59 0.00
CA ASN A 33 3.83 6.82 -0.61
C ASN A 33 2.71 7.18 0.39
N ARG A 34 2.99 7.23 1.70
CA ARG A 34 1.96 7.53 2.72
C ARG A 34 1.32 8.91 2.55
N GLU A 35 2.10 9.93 2.21
CA GLU A 35 1.58 11.28 1.99
C GLU A 35 0.70 11.35 0.73
N ASP A 36 1.12 10.68 -0.35
CA ASP A 36 0.32 10.58 -1.58
C ASP A 36 -1.00 9.82 -1.33
N PHE A 37 -0.97 8.75 -0.54
CA PHE A 37 -2.17 8.00 -0.13
C PHE A 37 -3.18 8.93 0.56
N ILE A 38 -2.74 9.75 1.52
CA ILE A 38 -3.59 10.73 2.21
C ILE A 38 -4.17 11.74 1.21
N ASN A 39 -3.32 12.34 0.38
CA ASN A 39 -3.74 13.32 -0.64
C ASN A 39 -4.77 12.76 -1.63
N ARG A 40 -4.70 11.45 -1.93
CA ARG A 40 -5.67 10.78 -2.82
C ARG A 40 -6.97 10.45 -2.14
N MET A 41 -6.94 10.11 -0.85
CA MET A 41 -8.17 9.98 -0.07
C MET A 41 -8.92 11.32 0.00
N GLU A 42 -8.23 12.46 0.17
CA GLU A 42 -8.86 13.79 0.15
C GLU A 42 -9.52 14.13 -1.20
N LYS A 43 -9.12 13.44 -2.28
CA LYS A 43 -9.66 13.58 -3.63
C LYS A 43 -10.69 12.50 -3.99
N ASP A 44 -11.11 11.68 -3.03
CA ASP A 44 -12.04 10.55 -3.21
C ASP A 44 -11.57 9.53 -4.27
N GLU A 45 -10.26 9.35 -4.46
CA GLU A 45 -9.69 8.42 -5.45
C GLU A 45 -9.61 6.96 -4.97
N ASN A 46 -10.14 6.66 -3.77
CA ASN A 46 -10.15 5.33 -3.15
C ASN A 46 -8.82 4.55 -3.28
N PRO A 47 -7.71 5.07 -2.73
CA PRO A 47 -6.41 4.41 -2.83
C PRO A 47 -6.32 3.11 -2.00
N GLN A 48 -5.50 2.18 -2.48
CA GLN A 48 -5.08 0.97 -1.74
C GLN A 48 -3.57 0.78 -1.84
N MET A 49 -2.91 0.57 -0.71
CA MET A 49 -1.47 0.33 -0.61
C MET A 49 -1.18 -0.89 0.26
N ALA A 50 -0.43 -1.86 -0.26
CA ALA A 50 -0.15 -3.12 0.41
C ALA A 50 1.34 -3.51 0.34
N VAL A 51 1.81 -4.14 1.43
CA VAL A 51 3.09 -4.85 1.49
C VAL A 51 2.77 -6.33 1.68
N TRP A 52 3.09 -7.12 0.65
CA TRP A 52 3.00 -8.57 0.68
C TRP A 52 4.34 -9.16 1.13
N ILE A 53 4.31 -10.17 1.99
CA ILE A 53 5.48 -10.91 2.50
C ILE A 53 5.30 -12.41 2.28
N GLU A 54 6.38 -13.18 2.39
CA GLU A 54 6.38 -14.63 2.15
C GLU A 54 5.91 -14.99 0.71
N CYS A 55 6.22 -14.11 -0.26
CA CYS A 55 5.86 -14.29 -1.66
C CYS A 55 6.84 -15.26 -2.33
N ALA A 56 6.31 -16.37 -2.87
CA ALA A 56 7.13 -17.34 -3.59
C ALA A 56 7.45 -16.91 -5.02
N THR A 57 6.55 -16.15 -5.66
CA THR A 57 6.66 -15.63 -7.02
C THR A 57 5.97 -14.27 -7.10
N THR A 58 6.15 -13.55 -8.21
CA THR A 58 5.47 -12.26 -8.48
C THR A 58 3.95 -12.39 -8.69
N GLN A 59 3.43 -13.62 -8.78
CA GLN A 59 2.00 -13.91 -8.92
C GLN A 59 1.41 -14.57 -7.66
N SER A 60 2.26 -14.92 -6.70
CA SER A 60 1.88 -15.61 -5.47
C SER A 60 1.75 -14.58 -4.35
N TYR A 61 0.54 -14.04 -4.19
CA TYR A 61 0.23 -13.21 -3.03
C TYR A 61 0.38 -14.04 -1.75
N GLY A 62 1.35 -13.69 -0.91
CA GLY A 62 1.61 -14.32 0.37
C GLY A 62 0.70 -13.74 1.47
N LYS A 63 1.29 -13.31 2.59
CA LYS A 63 0.56 -12.60 3.65
C LYS A 63 0.69 -11.09 3.47
N THR A 64 -0.31 -10.32 3.87
CA THR A 64 -0.21 -8.86 3.97
C THR A 64 0.45 -8.49 5.31
N LEU A 65 1.60 -7.82 5.26
CA LEU A 65 2.16 -7.16 6.45
C LEU A 65 1.44 -5.84 6.72
N HIS A 66 1.20 -5.07 5.66
CA HIS A 66 0.37 -3.88 5.68
C HIS A 66 -0.63 -3.95 4.54
N ASN A 67 -1.87 -3.57 4.80
CA ASN A 67 -2.89 -3.34 3.79
C ASN A 67 -3.66 -2.09 4.21
N TRP A 68 -3.33 -0.97 3.59
CA TRP A 68 -4.07 0.26 3.76
C TRP A 68 -5.07 0.38 2.63
N TYR A 69 -6.34 0.24 2.95
CA TYR A 69 -7.42 0.48 2.01
C TYR A 69 -8.20 1.70 2.47
N ALA A 70 -8.56 2.62 1.58
CA ALA A 70 -9.16 3.90 1.97
C ALA A 70 -10.42 3.72 2.84
N ASP A 71 -11.22 2.68 2.58
CA ASP A 71 -12.42 2.32 3.34
C ASP A 71 -12.12 1.99 4.83
N ASP A 72 -10.89 1.60 5.15
CA ASP A 72 -10.45 1.30 6.52
C ASP A 72 -10.04 2.56 7.29
N PHE A 73 -10.07 3.75 6.67
CA PHE A 73 -9.59 4.99 7.28
C PHE A 73 -10.60 6.12 7.20
N LYS A 74 -10.43 7.09 8.11
CA LYS A 74 -11.08 8.39 8.11
C LYS A 74 -10.02 9.47 8.10
N LEU A 75 -10.26 10.52 7.30
CA LEU A 75 -9.48 11.75 7.33
C LEU A 75 -10.22 12.80 8.13
N ILE A 76 -9.58 13.27 9.21
CA ILE A 76 -10.10 14.35 10.07
C ILE A 76 -8.96 15.37 10.20
N ASP A 77 -9.19 16.61 9.76
CA ASP A 77 -8.20 17.69 9.78
C ASP A 77 -6.84 17.31 9.13
N GLY A 78 -6.86 16.57 8.02
CA GLY A 78 -5.67 16.11 7.30
C GLY A 78 -4.91 14.96 8.00
N GLN A 79 -5.43 14.44 9.12
CA GLN A 79 -4.86 13.30 9.83
C GLN A 79 -5.64 12.02 9.54
N LEU A 80 -4.89 10.94 9.29
CA LEU A 80 -5.41 9.62 8.97
C LEU A 80 -5.67 8.81 10.25
N TYR A 81 -6.91 8.40 10.46
CA TYR A 81 -7.33 7.55 11.57
C TYR A 81 -7.87 6.23 11.03
N GLN A 82 -7.39 5.09 11.54
CA GLN A 82 -7.95 3.80 11.18
C GLN A 82 -9.34 3.66 11.82
N ALA A 83 -10.36 3.38 11.01
CA ALA A 83 -11.69 3.08 11.50
C ALA A 83 -11.66 1.71 12.19
N VAL A 84 -12.13 1.65 13.43
CA VAL A 84 -12.28 0.42 14.22
C VAL A 84 -13.66 -0.19 13.97
#